data_AF-A0A1Y3RNN8-F1
#
_entry.id   AF-A0A1Y3RNN8-F1
#
_cell.length_a   1.000
_cell.length_b   1.000
_cell.length_c   1.000
_cell.angle_alpha   90.00
_cell.angle_beta   90.00
_cell.angle_gamma   90.00
#
_symmetry.space_group_name_H-M   'P 1'
#
loop_
_entity.id
_entity.type
_entity.pdbx_description
1 polymer ?
#
loop_
_entity_poly.entity_id
_entity_poly.type
_entity_poly.pdbx_seq_one_letter_code
_entity_poly.pdbx_strand_id
1 'polypeptide(L)'
;MTSIPRDTFAACSSLTGVTLPDGITSIGYDDFSGSGLTSLTLPNSVTTLANSSLADCKSLTSLYIPDSVTYLGEWALSNCTSLTSVRLPAGITTLPMRLFENCISLETCIIPSGVTQMQDAFRFCRSLKTVTIPVSVTQIASGTFYGCDSLTDVYYGGTALQWSQIEMGGLNEGLDHATLHFAEPVAGFTDVTTGDYYADAVQWAVNQKVTTGTGANTFSPTNSVTRAEAVTFLWRAAGSPAPASSASPFTDVTDPSAYYYNAVLWAAERGITGGVGGGMFDLSSSLSYDQIFTFLCRAAGESATGDEWSAAAVNWAQSSGLTEGLNFSAKANCPRADVVYCLWKQLGASA
;
A
#
# COMPACT_ATOMS: atom_id res chain seq x y z
N MET A 1 13.97 -29.54 3.90
CA MET A 1 13.23 -29.99 2.70
C MET A 1 12.90 -28.73 1.91
N THR A 2 13.30 -28.63 0.64
CA THR A 2 13.12 -27.41 -0.16
C THR A 2 11.90 -27.45 -1.07
N SER A 3 11.32 -28.63 -1.29
CA SER A 3 10.11 -28.80 -2.09
C SER A 3 9.29 -29.98 -1.56
N ILE A 4 8.00 -29.93 -1.81
CA ILE A 4 7.09 -31.07 -1.65
C ILE A 4 7.20 -31.91 -2.96
N PRO A 5 7.20 -33.26 -2.89
CA PRO A 5 7.13 -34.08 -4.10
C PRO A 5 5.84 -33.78 -4.90
N ARG A 6 5.91 -33.92 -6.22
CA ARG A 6 4.78 -33.68 -7.11
C ARG A 6 3.55 -34.51 -6.68
N ASP A 7 2.36 -33.91 -6.79
CA ASP A 7 1.07 -34.54 -6.54
C ASP A 7 0.89 -35.07 -5.09
N THR A 8 1.74 -34.67 -4.13
CA THR A 8 1.78 -35.29 -2.78
C THR A 8 0.43 -35.29 -2.06
N PHE A 9 -0.32 -34.19 -2.17
CA PHE A 9 -1.64 -34.04 -1.58
C PHE A 9 -2.74 -33.85 -2.62
N ALA A 10 -2.47 -34.25 -3.87
CA ALA A 10 -3.46 -34.22 -4.94
C ALA A 10 -4.66 -35.11 -4.59
N ALA A 11 -5.87 -34.62 -4.86
CA ALA A 11 -7.16 -35.22 -4.55
C ALA A 11 -7.35 -35.66 -3.09
N CYS A 12 -6.53 -35.14 -2.15
CA CYS A 12 -6.69 -35.41 -0.73
C CYS A 12 -7.86 -34.61 -0.16
N SER A 13 -9.09 -34.96 -0.55
CA SER A 13 -10.32 -34.25 -0.18
C SER A 13 -10.59 -34.21 1.33
N SER A 14 -9.95 -35.09 2.11
CA SER A 14 -10.03 -35.12 3.57
C SER A 14 -8.96 -34.27 4.26
N LEU A 15 -7.98 -33.74 3.53
CA LEU A 15 -6.93 -32.88 4.08
C LEU A 15 -7.46 -31.45 4.24
N THR A 16 -7.88 -31.09 5.45
CA THR A 16 -8.48 -29.77 5.73
C THR A 16 -7.46 -28.69 6.13
N GLY A 17 -6.26 -29.10 6.52
CA GLY A 17 -5.15 -28.22 6.87
C GLY A 17 -3.81 -28.97 6.87
N VAL A 18 -2.73 -28.23 6.62
CA VAL A 18 -1.35 -28.73 6.61
C VAL A 18 -0.41 -27.64 7.11
N THR A 19 0.61 -28.02 7.89
CA THR A 19 1.69 -27.12 8.27
C THR A 19 2.89 -27.40 7.38
N LEU A 20 3.32 -26.40 6.62
CA LEU A 20 4.52 -26.50 5.79
C LEU A 20 5.77 -26.16 6.61
N PRO A 21 6.86 -26.94 6.53
CA PRO A 21 8.09 -26.62 7.24
C PRO A 21 8.78 -25.39 6.62
N ASP A 22 9.51 -24.66 7.47
CA ASP A 22 10.39 -23.59 7.01
C ASP A 22 11.43 -24.12 6.02
N GLY A 23 11.73 -23.32 4.99
CA GLY A 23 12.69 -23.67 3.95
C GLY A 23 12.08 -24.36 2.73
N ILE A 24 10.76 -24.63 2.70
CA ILE A 24 10.05 -24.93 1.45
C ILE A 24 10.11 -23.70 0.56
N THR A 25 10.63 -23.86 -0.65
CA THR A 25 10.77 -22.80 -1.65
C THR A 25 9.75 -22.90 -2.78
N SER A 26 9.07 -24.04 -2.94
CA SER A 26 8.08 -24.25 -4.00
C SER A 26 6.91 -25.09 -3.54
N ILE A 27 5.71 -24.69 -3.95
CA ILE A 27 4.53 -25.57 -4.03
C ILE A 27 4.48 -26.08 -5.47
N GLY A 28 4.69 -27.38 -5.63
CA GLY A 28 4.87 -28.07 -6.91
C GLY A 28 3.57 -28.27 -7.69
N TYR A 29 3.73 -28.86 -8.87
CA TYR A 29 2.64 -29.12 -9.81
C TYR A 29 1.60 -30.03 -9.17
N ASP A 30 0.34 -29.61 -9.20
CA ASP A 30 -0.81 -30.31 -8.60
C ASP A 30 -0.67 -30.68 -7.11
N ASP A 31 0.32 -30.16 -6.37
CA ASP A 31 0.67 -30.64 -5.03
C ASP A 31 -0.51 -30.68 -4.05
N PHE A 32 -1.42 -29.70 -4.13
CA PHE A 32 -2.65 -29.63 -3.34
C PHE A 32 -3.92 -29.64 -4.22
N SER A 33 -3.80 -29.98 -5.50
CA SER A 33 -4.91 -29.96 -6.44
C SER A 33 -6.05 -30.86 -5.97
N GLY A 34 -7.29 -30.36 -5.85
CA GLY A 34 -8.44 -31.11 -5.36
C GLY A 34 -8.40 -31.48 -3.87
N SER A 35 -7.53 -30.86 -3.09
CA SER A 35 -7.48 -31.08 -1.63
C SER A 35 -8.67 -30.42 -0.91
N GLY A 36 -8.98 -30.92 0.29
CA GLY A 36 -10.03 -30.37 1.15
C GLY A 36 -9.62 -29.12 1.95
N LEU A 37 -8.50 -28.47 1.59
CA LEU A 37 -7.91 -27.40 2.39
C LEU A 37 -8.91 -26.27 2.60
N THR A 38 -9.05 -25.86 3.85
CA THR A 38 -9.88 -24.69 4.24
C THR A 38 -9.04 -23.43 4.37
N SER A 39 -7.76 -23.59 4.71
CA SER A 39 -6.73 -22.56 4.78
C SER A 39 -5.36 -23.17 4.50
N LEU A 40 -4.42 -22.34 4.06
CA LEU A 40 -3.01 -22.72 3.88
C LEU A 40 -2.12 -21.52 4.21
N THR A 41 -1.19 -21.71 5.16
CA THR A 41 -0.14 -20.74 5.44
C THR A 41 1.10 -21.07 4.63
N LEU A 42 1.46 -20.19 3.71
CA LEU A 42 2.69 -20.31 2.93
C LEU A 42 3.87 -19.69 3.70
N PRO A 43 4.98 -20.43 3.92
CA PRO A 43 6.19 -19.87 4.51
C PRO A 43 6.75 -18.72 3.66
N ASN A 44 7.38 -17.73 4.30
CA ASN A 44 8.04 -16.62 3.58
C ASN A 44 9.21 -17.08 2.70
N SER A 45 9.67 -18.33 2.81
CA SER A 45 10.67 -18.91 1.91
C SER A 45 10.11 -19.36 0.55
N VAL A 46 8.79 -19.46 0.40
CA VAL A 46 8.16 -19.90 -0.86
C VAL A 46 8.36 -18.83 -1.93
N THR A 47 8.94 -19.22 -3.05
CA THR A 47 9.16 -18.34 -4.21
C THR A 47 8.29 -18.70 -5.41
N THR A 48 7.70 -19.90 -5.41
CA THR A 48 7.02 -20.48 -6.57
C THR A 48 5.72 -21.20 -6.16
N LEU A 49 4.62 -20.86 -6.82
CA LEU A 49 3.42 -21.71 -6.90
C LEU A 49 3.36 -22.23 -8.34
N ALA A 50 3.55 -23.53 -8.55
CA ALA A 50 3.56 -24.13 -9.87
C ALA A 50 2.15 -24.25 -10.48
N ASN A 51 2.07 -24.73 -11.72
CA ASN A 51 0.80 -24.89 -12.41
C ASN A 51 -0.12 -25.83 -11.62
N SER A 52 -1.40 -25.43 -11.52
CA SER A 52 -2.45 -26.15 -10.80
C SER A 52 -2.13 -26.50 -9.34
N SER A 53 -1.12 -25.88 -8.72
CA SER A 53 -0.61 -26.27 -7.40
C SER A 53 -1.67 -26.31 -6.29
N LEU A 54 -2.70 -25.46 -6.40
CA LEU A 54 -3.85 -25.34 -5.50
C LEU A 54 -5.18 -25.36 -6.29
N ALA A 55 -5.21 -25.91 -7.51
CA ALA A 55 -6.44 -26.02 -8.28
C ALA A 55 -7.49 -26.88 -7.55
N ASP A 56 -8.77 -26.69 -7.79
CA ASP A 56 -9.86 -27.49 -7.22
C ASP A 56 -9.89 -27.58 -5.69
N CYS A 57 -9.17 -26.72 -4.96
CA CYS A 57 -9.26 -26.56 -3.51
C CYS A 57 -10.59 -25.87 -3.14
N LYS A 58 -11.71 -26.56 -3.36
CA LYS A 58 -13.08 -26.01 -3.32
C LYS A 58 -13.49 -25.48 -1.95
N SER A 59 -12.79 -25.87 -0.89
CA SER A 59 -13.03 -25.42 0.49
C SER A 59 -12.14 -24.26 0.94
N LEU A 60 -11.15 -23.85 0.14
CA LEU A 60 -10.22 -22.79 0.50
C LEU A 60 -10.93 -21.44 0.45
N THR A 61 -11.00 -20.73 1.57
CA THR A 61 -11.76 -19.47 1.67
C THR A 61 -10.90 -18.22 1.48
N SER A 62 -9.64 -18.28 1.91
CA SER A 62 -8.68 -17.21 1.69
C SER A 62 -7.26 -17.75 1.53
N LEU A 63 -6.41 -16.97 0.86
CA LEU A 63 -4.99 -17.28 0.73
C LEU A 63 -4.15 -16.00 0.76
N TYR A 64 -3.15 -16.01 1.64
CA TYR A 64 -2.07 -15.02 1.64
C TYR A 64 -0.88 -15.58 0.86
N ILE A 65 -0.54 -14.96 -0.27
CA ILE A 65 0.66 -15.30 -1.02
C ILE A 65 1.77 -14.30 -0.60
N PRO A 66 2.90 -14.77 -0.05
CA PRO A 66 3.95 -13.89 0.46
C PRO A 66 4.71 -13.21 -0.68
N ASP A 67 5.27 -12.02 -0.41
CA ASP A 67 5.95 -11.20 -1.44
C ASP A 67 7.26 -11.83 -1.97
N SER A 68 7.74 -12.88 -1.31
CA SER A 68 8.83 -13.73 -1.82
C SER A 68 8.43 -14.56 -3.05
N VAL A 69 7.14 -14.76 -3.29
CA VAL A 69 6.64 -15.43 -4.49
C VAL A 69 6.84 -14.54 -5.71
N THR A 70 7.65 -15.05 -6.64
CA THR A 70 7.98 -14.37 -7.91
C THR A 70 7.37 -15.09 -9.11
N TYR A 71 6.88 -16.32 -8.94
CA TYR A 71 6.22 -17.11 -9.98
C TYR A 71 4.88 -17.68 -9.52
N LEU A 72 3.84 -17.40 -10.30
CA LEU A 72 2.52 -18.03 -10.21
C LEU A 72 2.29 -18.83 -11.50
N GLY A 73 2.01 -20.12 -11.36
CA GLY A 73 1.70 -21.01 -12.46
C GLY A 73 0.29 -20.83 -13.00
N GLU A 74 0.09 -21.33 -14.21
CA GLU A 74 -1.22 -21.39 -14.85
C GLU A 74 -2.18 -22.27 -14.02
N TRP A 75 -3.45 -21.90 -13.96
CA TRP A 75 -4.49 -22.60 -13.17
C TRP A 75 -4.22 -22.76 -11.67
N ALA A 76 -3.18 -22.12 -11.11
CA ALA A 76 -2.70 -22.42 -9.76
C ALA A 76 -3.79 -22.32 -8.67
N LEU A 77 -4.81 -21.47 -8.87
CA LEU A 77 -5.97 -21.32 -7.96
C LEU A 77 -7.31 -21.52 -8.68
N SER A 78 -7.32 -22.21 -9.83
CA SER A 78 -8.55 -22.45 -10.58
C SER A 78 -9.52 -23.36 -9.80
N ASN A 79 -10.83 -23.19 -9.98
CA ASN A 79 -11.91 -23.93 -9.33
C ASN A 79 -11.87 -23.90 -7.78
N CYS A 80 -11.17 -22.94 -7.16
CA CYS A 80 -11.28 -22.64 -5.74
C CYS A 80 -12.61 -21.93 -5.43
N THR A 81 -13.72 -22.66 -5.54
CA THR A 81 -15.07 -22.08 -5.57
C THR A 81 -15.48 -21.34 -4.30
N SER A 82 -14.84 -21.59 -3.16
CA SER A 82 -15.10 -20.89 -1.89
C SER A 82 -14.16 -19.72 -1.62
N LEU A 83 -13.18 -19.46 -2.49
CA LEU A 83 -12.18 -18.41 -2.29
C LEU A 83 -12.85 -17.04 -2.40
N THR A 84 -12.95 -16.32 -1.29
CA THR A 84 -13.56 -14.98 -1.23
C THR A 84 -12.53 -13.86 -1.33
N SER A 85 -11.30 -14.14 -0.93
CA SER A 85 -10.21 -13.16 -0.94
C SER A 85 -8.85 -13.82 -1.16
N VAL A 86 -7.96 -13.10 -1.83
CA VAL A 86 -6.58 -13.52 -2.09
C VAL A 86 -5.68 -12.31 -2.08
N ARG A 87 -4.55 -12.39 -1.38
CA ARG A 87 -3.48 -11.40 -1.50
C ARG A 87 -2.45 -11.91 -2.50
N LEU A 88 -2.32 -11.22 -3.62
CA LEU A 88 -1.28 -11.46 -4.61
C LEU A 88 0.07 -10.86 -4.15
N PRO A 89 1.21 -11.47 -4.49
CA PRO A 89 2.52 -10.97 -4.12
C PRO A 89 2.90 -9.73 -4.93
N ALA A 90 3.62 -8.78 -4.34
CA ALA A 90 3.97 -7.53 -5.03
C ALA A 90 4.93 -7.71 -6.23
N GLY A 91 5.74 -8.77 -6.25
CA GLY A 91 6.84 -8.97 -7.20
C GLY A 91 6.47 -9.61 -8.55
N ILE A 92 5.20 -9.98 -8.78
CA ILE A 92 4.80 -10.61 -10.04
C ILE A 92 4.60 -9.58 -11.16
N THR A 93 4.90 -10.00 -12.40
CA THR A 93 4.77 -9.16 -13.60
C THR A 93 3.60 -9.58 -14.50
N THR A 94 2.99 -10.72 -14.25
CA THR A 94 1.89 -11.30 -15.05
C THR A 94 0.86 -11.95 -14.13
N LEU A 95 -0.43 -11.73 -14.41
CA LEU A 95 -1.49 -12.63 -13.94
C LEU A 95 -1.61 -13.79 -14.94
N PRO A 96 -1.21 -15.01 -14.56
CA PRO A 96 -1.08 -16.13 -15.48
C PRO A 96 -2.44 -16.67 -15.93
N MET A 97 -2.39 -17.46 -17.01
CA MET A 97 -3.56 -18.11 -17.61
C MET A 97 -4.45 -18.78 -16.56
N ARG A 98 -5.71 -18.33 -16.48
CA ARG A 98 -6.77 -18.98 -15.69
C ARG A 98 -6.46 -19.14 -14.21
N LEU A 99 -5.65 -18.23 -13.66
CA LEU A 99 -5.26 -18.25 -12.24
C LEU A 99 -6.48 -18.44 -11.32
N PHE A 100 -7.58 -17.74 -11.59
CA PHE A 100 -8.81 -17.77 -10.80
C PHE A 100 -10.01 -18.29 -11.59
N GLU A 101 -9.80 -19.09 -12.64
CA GLU A 101 -10.93 -19.63 -13.43
C GLU A 101 -11.93 -20.34 -12.51
N ASN A 102 -13.22 -20.01 -12.59
CA ASN A 102 -14.30 -20.53 -11.72
C ASN A 102 -14.11 -20.29 -10.20
N CYS A 103 -13.35 -19.27 -9.77
CA CYS A 103 -13.41 -18.78 -8.39
C CYS A 103 -14.71 -17.98 -8.18
N ILE A 104 -15.83 -18.70 -8.13
CA ILE A 104 -17.18 -18.12 -8.17
C ILE A 104 -17.54 -17.28 -6.94
N SER A 105 -16.80 -17.40 -5.84
CA SER A 105 -17.03 -16.61 -4.61
C SER A 105 -16.06 -15.43 -4.44
N LEU A 106 -15.10 -15.25 -5.35
CA LEU A 106 -14.12 -14.17 -5.26
C LEU A 106 -14.84 -12.85 -5.53
N GLU A 107 -14.92 -11.96 -4.53
CA GLU A 107 -15.68 -10.72 -4.65
C GLU A 107 -14.84 -9.53 -5.12
N THR A 108 -13.58 -9.49 -4.73
CA THR A 108 -12.66 -8.40 -5.06
C THR A 108 -11.28 -8.94 -5.37
N CYS A 109 -10.53 -8.24 -6.24
CA CYS A 109 -9.12 -8.54 -6.46
C CYS A 109 -8.32 -7.26 -6.72
N ILE A 110 -7.20 -7.10 -6.00
CA ILE A 110 -6.25 -6.02 -6.20
C ILE A 110 -5.06 -6.58 -6.99
N ILE A 111 -4.86 -6.07 -8.19
CA ILE A 111 -3.74 -6.48 -9.06
C ILE A 111 -2.47 -5.74 -8.63
N PRO A 112 -1.35 -6.44 -8.34
CA PRO A 112 -0.10 -5.80 -7.92
C PRO A 112 0.46 -4.83 -8.96
N SER A 113 1.05 -3.72 -8.51
CA SER A 113 1.56 -2.64 -9.37
C SER A 113 2.66 -3.04 -10.35
N GLY A 114 3.32 -4.19 -10.16
CA GLY A 114 4.29 -4.73 -11.10
C GLY A 114 3.68 -5.45 -12.31
N VAL A 115 2.38 -5.77 -12.28
CA VAL A 115 1.73 -6.56 -13.33
C VAL A 115 1.56 -5.75 -14.61
N THR A 116 2.07 -6.31 -15.71
CA THR A 116 1.99 -5.70 -17.04
C THR A 116 1.00 -6.42 -17.97
N GLN A 117 0.73 -7.70 -17.69
CA GLN A 117 -0.12 -8.56 -18.52
C GLN A 117 -1.11 -9.35 -17.67
N MET A 118 -2.36 -9.43 -18.11
CA MET A 118 -3.41 -10.25 -17.51
C MET A 118 -3.89 -11.29 -18.52
N GLN A 119 -3.63 -12.58 -18.25
CA GLN A 119 -3.89 -13.67 -19.18
C GLN A 119 -5.11 -14.48 -18.73
N ASP A 120 -6.32 -14.22 -19.25
CA ASP A 120 -7.53 -15.06 -19.00
C ASP A 120 -7.81 -15.37 -17.51
N ALA A 121 -7.44 -14.45 -16.61
CA ALA A 121 -7.22 -14.81 -15.20
C ALA A 121 -8.51 -14.94 -14.36
N PHE A 122 -9.58 -14.20 -14.69
CA PHE A 122 -10.82 -14.14 -13.91
C PHE A 122 -12.02 -14.81 -14.59
N ARG A 123 -11.77 -15.70 -15.56
CA ARG A 123 -12.82 -16.41 -16.28
C ARG A 123 -13.82 -17.07 -15.33
N PHE A 124 -15.11 -16.74 -15.47
CA PHE A 124 -16.21 -17.20 -14.63
C PHE A 124 -16.09 -16.87 -13.13
N CYS A 125 -15.36 -15.81 -12.75
CA CYS A 125 -15.46 -15.23 -11.40
C CYS A 125 -16.79 -14.49 -11.24
N ARG A 126 -17.89 -15.25 -11.10
CA ARG A 126 -19.27 -14.73 -11.16
C ARG A 126 -19.65 -13.79 -10.02
N SER A 127 -18.95 -13.82 -8.88
CA SER A 127 -19.19 -12.89 -7.76
C SER A 127 -18.21 -11.72 -7.73
N LEU A 128 -17.27 -11.62 -8.69
CA LEU A 128 -16.31 -10.53 -8.73
C LEU A 128 -17.06 -9.23 -8.99
N LYS A 129 -17.16 -8.38 -7.97
CA LYS A 129 -17.85 -7.08 -8.00
C LYS A 129 -16.89 -5.98 -8.41
N THR A 130 -15.66 -6.04 -7.89
CA THR A 130 -14.66 -5.01 -8.14
C THR A 130 -13.29 -5.59 -8.45
N VAL A 131 -12.56 -4.92 -9.33
CA VAL A 131 -11.14 -5.21 -9.60
C VAL A 131 -10.34 -3.91 -9.68
N THR A 132 -9.18 -3.88 -9.05
CA THR A 132 -8.23 -2.76 -9.15
C THR A 132 -7.10 -3.15 -10.08
N ILE A 133 -6.99 -2.47 -11.22
CA ILE A 133 -6.00 -2.71 -12.28
C ILE A 133 -4.96 -1.58 -12.23
N PRO A 134 -3.67 -1.85 -12.04
CA PRO A 134 -2.65 -0.80 -11.96
C PRO A 134 -2.34 -0.22 -13.34
N VAL A 135 -1.79 1.00 -13.34
CA VAL A 135 -1.38 1.72 -14.57
C VAL A 135 -0.33 0.98 -15.41
N SER A 136 0.40 0.05 -14.80
CA SER A 136 1.42 -0.78 -15.47
C SER A 136 0.84 -1.83 -16.40
N VAL A 137 -0.45 -2.16 -16.28
CA VAL A 137 -1.11 -3.11 -17.20
C VAL A 137 -1.18 -2.49 -18.60
N THR A 138 -0.56 -3.19 -19.55
CA THR A 138 -0.51 -2.82 -20.96
C THR A 138 -1.25 -3.82 -21.84
N GLN A 139 -1.57 -5.00 -21.32
CA GLN A 139 -2.31 -6.04 -22.04
C GLN A 139 -3.31 -6.78 -21.15
N ILE A 140 -4.54 -6.91 -21.64
CA ILE A 140 -5.61 -7.72 -21.06
C ILE A 140 -6.02 -8.74 -22.13
N ALA A 141 -5.69 -10.01 -21.92
CA ALA A 141 -5.91 -11.06 -22.89
C ALA A 141 -7.41 -11.37 -23.08
N SER A 142 -7.70 -12.11 -24.15
CA SER A 142 -9.05 -12.57 -24.42
C SER A 142 -9.55 -13.49 -23.31
N GLY A 143 -10.79 -13.29 -22.84
CA GLY A 143 -11.38 -14.14 -21.81
C GLY A 143 -11.15 -13.70 -20.37
N THR A 144 -10.27 -12.71 -20.13
CA THR A 144 -9.85 -12.29 -18.78
C THR A 144 -11.03 -12.02 -17.85
N PHE A 145 -12.09 -11.39 -18.36
CA PHE A 145 -13.33 -11.11 -17.62
C PHE A 145 -14.56 -11.81 -18.23
N TYR A 146 -14.36 -12.93 -18.92
CA TYR A 146 -15.45 -13.72 -19.51
C TYR A 146 -16.32 -14.34 -18.41
N GLY A 147 -17.63 -14.10 -18.45
CA GLY A 147 -18.57 -14.57 -17.42
C GLY A 147 -18.37 -13.97 -16.02
N CYS A 148 -17.74 -12.79 -15.92
CA CYS A 148 -17.72 -11.96 -14.71
C CYS A 148 -19.03 -11.16 -14.59
N ASP A 149 -20.15 -11.87 -14.41
CA ASP A 149 -21.51 -11.30 -14.53
C ASP A 149 -21.90 -10.30 -13.42
N SER A 150 -21.12 -10.23 -12.33
CA SER A 150 -21.35 -9.29 -11.22
C SER A 150 -20.39 -8.10 -11.21
N LEU A 151 -19.52 -7.94 -12.22
CA LEU A 151 -18.49 -6.92 -12.22
C LEU A 151 -19.11 -5.54 -12.44
N THR A 152 -19.30 -4.77 -11.37
CA THR A 152 -19.92 -3.45 -11.44
C THR A 152 -18.91 -2.33 -11.57
N ASP A 153 -17.71 -2.49 -11.02
CA ASP A 153 -16.71 -1.42 -10.94
C ASP A 153 -15.30 -1.92 -11.25
N VAL A 154 -14.59 -1.20 -12.11
CA VAL A 154 -13.18 -1.42 -12.41
C VAL A 154 -12.43 -0.15 -12.06
N TYR A 155 -11.48 -0.25 -11.15
CA TYR A 155 -10.63 0.87 -10.74
C TYR A 155 -9.30 0.76 -11.46
N TYR A 156 -9.06 1.64 -12.43
CA TYR A 156 -7.80 1.70 -13.15
C TYR A 156 -6.90 2.78 -12.55
N GLY A 157 -5.68 2.40 -12.19
CA GLY A 157 -4.68 3.29 -11.57
C GLY A 157 -4.10 4.35 -12.52
N GLY A 158 -4.54 4.41 -13.78
CA GLY A 158 -4.16 5.42 -14.75
C GLY A 158 -5.34 6.25 -15.23
N THR A 159 -5.04 7.11 -16.20
CA THR A 159 -6.01 7.98 -16.88
C THR A 159 -6.85 7.20 -17.91
N ALA A 160 -7.98 7.77 -18.33
CA ALA A 160 -8.79 7.25 -19.43
C ALA A 160 -7.98 7.08 -20.74
N LEU A 161 -7.01 7.97 -21.00
CA LEU A 161 -6.13 7.87 -22.17
C LEU A 161 -5.24 6.62 -22.08
N GLN A 162 -4.62 6.38 -20.92
CA GLN A 162 -3.79 5.19 -20.71
C GLN A 162 -4.62 3.90 -20.81
N TRP A 163 -5.85 3.90 -20.28
CA TRP A 163 -6.77 2.78 -20.44
C TRP A 163 -7.07 2.49 -21.91
N SER A 164 -7.33 3.52 -22.72
CA SER A 164 -7.58 3.37 -24.16
C SER A 164 -6.39 2.83 -24.96
N GLN A 165 -5.19 2.80 -24.35
CA GLN A 165 -3.96 2.28 -24.96
C GLN A 165 -3.66 0.83 -24.56
N ILE A 166 -4.43 0.23 -23.64
CA ILE A 166 -4.27 -1.18 -23.28
C ILE A 166 -4.64 -2.06 -24.47
N GLU A 167 -3.78 -3.02 -24.79
CA GLU A 167 -4.09 -4.09 -25.75
C GLU A 167 -5.18 -5.00 -25.16
N MET A 168 -6.42 -4.81 -25.62
CA MET A 168 -7.60 -5.52 -25.13
C MET A 168 -7.97 -6.67 -26.08
N GLY A 169 -7.95 -7.91 -25.57
CA GLY A 169 -8.50 -9.08 -26.25
C GLY A 169 -10.03 -9.12 -26.22
N GLY A 170 -10.64 -9.95 -27.06
CA GLY A 170 -12.09 -10.17 -27.06
C GLY A 170 -12.60 -10.98 -25.86
N LEU A 171 -13.91 -11.22 -25.75
CA LEU A 171 -14.51 -12.02 -24.66
C LEU A 171 -14.18 -11.45 -23.26
N ASN A 172 -14.27 -10.13 -23.11
CA ASN A 172 -14.14 -9.43 -21.84
C ASN A 172 -15.45 -8.71 -21.51
N GLU A 173 -16.60 -9.34 -21.79
CA GLU A 173 -17.93 -8.76 -21.63
C GLU A 173 -18.28 -8.40 -20.17
N GLY A 174 -17.54 -8.93 -19.20
CA GLY A 174 -17.55 -8.42 -17.83
C GLY A 174 -17.24 -6.92 -17.74
N LEU A 175 -16.42 -6.39 -18.64
CA LEU A 175 -16.08 -4.96 -18.72
C LEU A 175 -17.18 -4.12 -19.38
N ASP A 176 -18.02 -4.70 -20.23
CA ASP A 176 -19.00 -3.95 -21.04
C ASP A 176 -20.07 -3.27 -20.17
N HIS A 177 -20.35 -3.82 -18.99
CA HIS A 177 -21.33 -3.31 -18.04
C HIS A 177 -20.71 -2.68 -16.78
N ALA A 178 -19.39 -2.78 -16.61
CA ALA A 178 -18.70 -2.23 -15.47
C ALA A 178 -18.47 -0.71 -15.64
N THR A 179 -18.59 0.03 -14.55
CA THR A 179 -18.17 1.43 -14.50
C THR A 179 -16.65 1.48 -14.36
N LEU A 180 -15.99 2.15 -15.31
CA LEU A 180 -14.55 2.41 -15.23
C LEU A 180 -14.30 3.66 -14.39
N HIS A 181 -13.52 3.51 -13.33
CA HIS A 181 -13.01 4.58 -12.49
C HIS A 181 -11.54 4.80 -12.80
N PHE A 182 -11.19 6.03 -13.18
CA PHE A 182 -9.81 6.40 -13.49
C PHE A 182 -9.17 7.14 -12.33
N ALA A 183 -7.86 7.01 -12.23
CA ALA A 183 -7.04 7.74 -11.28
C ALA A 183 -6.91 9.19 -11.77
N GLU A 184 -7.52 10.14 -11.04
CA GLU A 184 -7.48 11.56 -11.39
C GLU A 184 -6.44 12.30 -10.54
N PRO A 185 -5.68 13.25 -11.12
CA PRO A 185 -4.72 14.07 -10.37
C PRO A 185 -5.38 14.79 -9.19
N VAL A 186 -4.76 14.71 -8.02
CA VAL A 186 -5.26 15.34 -6.79
C VAL A 186 -4.47 16.61 -6.49
N ALA A 187 -5.18 17.68 -6.12
CA ALA A 187 -4.59 18.97 -5.76
C ALA A 187 -3.64 19.56 -6.82
N GLY A 188 -3.82 19.21 -8.09
CA GLY A 188 -2.97 19.64 -9.20
C GLY A 188 -1.65 18.85 -9.33
N PHE A 189 -1.43 17.83 -8.51
CA PHE A 189 -0.27 16.96 -8.56
C PHE A 189 -0.51 15.76 -9.46
N THR A 190 0.39 15.52 -10.42
CA THR A 190 0.30 14.38 -11.35
C THR A 190 0.80 13.08 -10.75
N ASP A 191 1.50 13.15 -9.61
CA ASP A 191 2.03 12.02 -8.84
C ASP A 191 1.24 11.75 -7.55
N VAL A 192 0.01 12.27 -7.47
CA VAL A 192 -0.99 11.93 -6.45
C VAL A 192 -2.32 11.72 -7.16
N THR A 193 -2.95 10.57 -6.92
CA THR A 193 -4.17 10.17 -7.59
C THR A 193 -5.29 9.89 -6.61
N THR A 194 -6.54 9.97 -7.08
CA THR A 194 -7.74 9.70 -6.25
C THR A 194 -7.79 8.32 -5.60
N GLY A 195 -6.99 7.36 -6.06
CA GLY A 195 -6.88 6.02 -5.46
C GLY A 195 -5.81 5.90 -4.36
N ASP A 196 -4.94 6.90 -4.18
CA ASP A 196 -3.91 6.87 -3.16
C ASP A 196 -4.51 7.02 -1.76
N TYR A 197 -4.03 6.24 -0.78
CA TYR A 197 -4.53 6.28 0.60
C TYR A 197 -4.36 7.68 1.25
N TYR A 198 -3.45 8.48 0.73
CA TYR A 198 -3.11 9.84 1.19
C TYR A 198 -3.71 10.94 0.31
N ALA A 199 -4.52 10.61 -0.70
CA ALA A 199 -5.11 11.57 -1.63
C ALA A 199 -5.84 12.71 -0.91
N ASP A 200 -6.79 12.37 -0.04
CA ASP A 200 -7.57 13.36 0.73
C ASP A 200 -6.69 14.20 1.66
N ALA A 201 -5.67 13.57 2.26
CA ALA A 201 -4.73 14.27 3.13
C ALA A 201 -3.88 15.28 2.34
N VAL A 202 -3.46 14.95 1.12
CA VAL A 202 -2.75 15.87 0.22
C VAL A 202 -3.67 17.01 -0.20
N GLN A 203 -4.91 16.71 -0.58
CA GLN A 203 -5.90 17.73 -0.93
C GLN A 203 -6.15 18.70 0.23
N TRP A 204 -6.30 18.17 1.44
CA TRP A 204 -6.39 18.96 2.67
C TRP A 204 -5.14 19.81 2.88
N ALA A 205 -3.95 19.23 2.77
CA ALA A 205 -2.69 19.92 3.01
C ALA A 205 -2.48 21.10 2.06
N VAL A 206 -2.88 20.96 0.79
CA VAL A 206 -2.84 22.07 -0.17
C VAL A 206 -3.88 23.14 0.19
N ASN A 207 -5.11 22.75 0.53
CA ASN A 207 -6.17 23.69 0.93
C ASN A 207 -5.78 24.49 2.19
N GLN A 208 -5.12 23.85 3.15
CA GLN A 208 -4.62 24.47 4.38
C GLN A 208 -3.26 25.15 4.20
N LYS A 209 -2.69 25.15 2.99
CA LYS A 209 -1.37 25.73 2.67
C LYS A 209 -0.23 25.13 3.50
N VAL A 210 -0.38 23.89 3.94
CA VAL A 210 0.68 23.10 4.61
C VAL A 210 1.82 22.85 3.63
N THR A 211 1.49 22.58 2.36
CA THR A 211 2.47 22.28 1.32
C THR A 211 2.00 22.77 -0.05
N THR A 212 2.95 23.06 -0.92
CA THR A 212 2.75 23.37 -2.35
C THR A 212 3.39 22.31 -3.24
N GLY A 213 3.76 21.16 -2.68
CA GLY A 213 4.54 20.14 -3.37
C GLY A 213 6.04 20.44 -3.39
N THR A 214 6.76 19.70 -4.22
CA THR A 214 8.21 19.81 -4.49
C THR A 214 8.50 20.41 -5.87
N GLY A 215 7.49 20.52 -6.72
CA GLY A 215 7.54 21.13 -8.05
C GLY A 215 6.16 21.69 -8.45
N ALA A 216 6.04 22.17 -9.70
CA ALA A 216 4.81 22.82 -10.17
C ALA A 216 3.57 21.92 -10.04
N ASN A 217 3.71 20.65 -10.41
CA ASN A 217 2.64 19.64 -10.39
C ASN A 217 3.12 18.35 -9.72
N THR A 218 4.06 18.44 -8.78
CA THR A 218 4.69 17.26 -8.15
C THR A 218 4.65 17.39 -6.64
N PHE A 219 4.13 16.37 -5.97
CA PHE A 219 4.10 16.27 -4.51
C PHE A 219 5.30 15.50 -3.95
N SER A 220 5.79 14.49 -4.68
CA SER A 220 6.81 13.51 -4.29
C SER A 220 6.43 12.67 -3.06
N PRO A 221 5.37 11.85 -3.15
CA PRO A 221 4.81 11.12 -2.00
C PRO A 221 5.79 10.16 -1.33
N THR A 222 6.67 9.51 -2.10
CA THR A 222 7.63 8.51 -1.60
C THR A 222 8.94 9.10 -1.09
N ASN A 223 9.19 10.40 -1.29
CA ASN A 223 10.42 11.02 -0.82
C ASN A 223 10.40 11.11 0.70
N SER A 224 11.52 10.75 1.34
CA SER A 224 11.69 10.94 2.78
C SER A 224 11.59 12.42 3.14
N VAL A 225 10.84 12.72 4.19
CA VAL A 225 10.74 14.10 4.70
C VAL A 225 11.99 14.48 5.48
N THR A 226 12.53 15.65 5.16
CA THR A 226 13.63 16.24 5.94
C THR A 226 13.14 16.84 7.26
N ARG A 227 14.03 16.99 8.23
CA ARG A 227 13.72 17.64 9.52
C ARG A 227 13.10 19.03 9.34
N ALA A 228 13.63 19.83 8.41
CA ALA A 228 13.12 21.17 8.12
C ALA A 228 11.69 21.13 7.57
N GLU A 229 11.40 20.20 6.65
CA GLU A 229 10.06 20.04 6.07
C GLU A 229 9.04 19.56 7.11
N ALA A 230 9.41 18.59 7.96
CA ALA A 230 8.52 18.05 8.98
C ALA A 230 8.02 19.14 9.95
N VAL A 231 8.94 19.96 10.49
CA VAL A 231 8.55 21.07 11.38
C VAL A 231 7.79 22.16 10.63
N THR A 232 8.11 22.39 9.35
CA THR A 232 7.38 23.34 8.50
C THR A 232 5.93 22.92 8.29
N PHE A 233 5.66 21.63 8.06
CA PHE A 233 4.29 21.12 7.92
C PHE A 233 3.49 21.31 9.19
N LEU A 234 4.07 20.95 10.35
CA LEU A 234 3.43 21.13 11.66
C LEU A 234 3.12 22.60 11.91
N TRP A 235 4.08 23.49 11.66
CA TRP A 235 3.93 24.92 11.85
C TRP A 235 2.83 25.51 10.95
N ARG A 236 2.81 25.14 9.66
CA ARG A 236 1.79 25.61 8.73
C ARG A 236 0.41 25.07 9.07
N ALA A 237 0.31 23.80 9.44
CA ALA A 237 -0.94 23.19 9.90
C ALA A 237 -1.48 23.85 11.19
N ALA A 238 -0.59 24.37 12.04
CA ALA A 238 -0.94 25.17 13.21
C ALA A 238 -1.33 26.64 12.87
N GLY A 239 -1.44 27.00 11.59
CA GLY A 239 -1.80 28.35 11.14
C GLY A 239 -0.62 29.31 10.99
N SER A 240 0.61 28.79 10.92
CA SER A 240 1.84 29.59 10.77
C SER A 240 2.04 30.68 11.86
N PRO A 241 1.87 30.37 13.15
CA PRO A 241 2.00 31.35 14.23
C PRO A 241 3.42 31.96 14.26
N ALA A 242 3.51 33.27 14.50
CA ALA A 242 4.81 33.91 14.65
C ALA A 242 5.56 33.34 15.87
N PRO A 243 6.85 32.97 15.75
CA PRO A 243 7.66 32.58 16.90
C PRO A 243 7.83 33.77 17.85
N ALA A 244 8.01 33.48 19.14
CA ALA A 244 8.22 34.51 20.16
C ALA A 244 9.62 35.13 20.05
N SER A 245 10.62 34.33 19.68
CA SER A 245 11.99 34.74 19.42
C SER A 245 12.17 35.17 17.96
N SER A 246 13.04 36.14 17.74
CA SER A 246 13.57 36.48 16.41
C SER A 246 14.93 35.84 16.13
N ALA A 247 15.46 35.06 17.09
CA ALA A 247 16.77 34.41 16.99
C ALA A 247 16.63 32.90 17.16
N SER A 248 17.25 32.16 16.23
CA SER A 248 17.32 30.71 16.28
C SER A 248 18.15 30.22 17.47
N PRO A 249 17.70 29.18 18.20
CA PRO A 249 18.53 28.49 19.19
C PRO A 249 19.56 27.53 18.54
N PHE A 250 19.49 27.33 17.22
CA PHE A 250 20.38 26.42 16.48
C PHE A 250 21.36 27.18 15.58
N THR A 251 22.62 26.76 15.60
CA THR A 251 23.74 27.44 14.93
C THR A 251 23.77 27.22 13.41
N ASP A 252 23.10 26.18 12.92
CA ASP A 252 22.96 25.82 11.50
C ASP A 252 21.67 26.38 10.87
N VAL A 253 20.86 27.12 11.63
CA VAL A 253 19.61 27.75 11.18
C VAL A 253 19.82 29.26 11.19
N THR A 254 20.45 29.77 10.13
CA THR A 254 21.02 31.12 10.10
C THR A 254 20.33 32.10 9.16
N ASP A 255 19.51 31.62 8.22
CA ASP A 255 18.83 32.45 7.21
C ASP A 255 17.36 32.73 7.60
N PRO A 256 17.01 33.94 8.05
CA PRO A 256 15.63 34.30 8.40
C PRO A 256 14.66 34.35 7.22
N SER A 257 15.16 34.36 5.99
CA SER A 257 14.33 34.34 4.78
C SER A 257 13.97 32.92 4.34
N ALA A 258 14.61 31.89 4.91
CA ALA A 258 14.34 30.51 4.58
C ALA A 258 12.94 30.07 5.02
N TYR A 259 12.29 29.26 4.19
CA TYR A 259 10.90 28.83 4.40
C TYR A 259 10.65 28.12 5.74
N TYR A 260 11.69 27.50 6.31
CA TYR A 260 11.65 26.74 7.55
C TYR A 260 11.99 27.57 8.79
N TYR A 261 12.54 28.78 8.64
CA TYR A 261 13.17 29.49 9.76
C TYR A 261 12.20 29.68 10.93
N ASN A 262 11.06 30.33 10.68
CA ASN A 262 10.05 30.55 11.71
C ASN A 262 9.47 29.24 12.26
N ALA A 263 9.33 28.22 11.41
CA ALA A 263 8.82 26.91 11.83
C ALA A 263 9.77 26.22 12.81
N VAL A 264 11.09 26.30 12.58
CA VAL A 264 12.11 25.75 13.48
C VAL A 264 12.09 26.46 14.83
N LEU A 265 12.04 27.79 14.84
CA LEU A 265 11.96 28.57 16.08
C LEU A 265 10.70 28.21 16.88
N TRP A 266 9.55 28.22 16.22
CA TRP A 266 8.28 27.84 16.82
C TRP A 266 8.30 26.41 17.38
N ALA A 267 8.88 25.45 16.65
CA ALA A 267 8.97 24.07 17.10
C ALA A 267 9.88 23.91 18.32
N ALA A 268 10.99 24.66 18.38
CA ALA A 268 11.89 24.68 19.53
C ALA A 268 11.20 25.31 20.76
N GLU A 269 10.52 26.44 20.60
CA GLU A 269 9.80 27.14 21.68
C GLU A 269 8.69 26.28 22.29
N ARG A 270 8.01 25.46 21.48
CA ARG A 270 6.97 24.53 21.93
C ARG A 270 7.51 23.20 22.44
N GLY A 271 8.83 23.00 22.45
CA GLY A 271 9.46 21.76 22.89
C GLY A 271 9.19 20.56 21.96
N ILE A 272 8.76 20.81 20.71
CA ILE A 272 8.55 19.76 19.71
C ILE A 272 9.90 19.09 19.38
N THR A 273 10.96 19.89 19.29
CA THR A 273 12.31 19.43 18.99
C THR A 273 13.37 20.18 19.80
N GLY A 274 14.40 19.46 20.22
CA GLY A 274 15.61 20.01 20.84
C GLY A 274 16.82 20.01 19.91
N GLY A 275 16.62 19.76 18.61
CA GLY A 275 17.71 19.55 17.65
C GLY A 275 18.31 18.15 17.71
N VAL A 276 19.58 18.02 17.31
CA VAL A 276 20.34 16.76 17.30
C VAL A 276 21.51 16.76 18.30
N GLY A 277 21.61 17.81 19.12
CA GLY A 277 22.74 18.05 20.02
C GLY A 277 23.75 19.04 19.45
N GLY A 278 24.70 19.49 20.28
CA GLY A 278 25.74 20.45 19.86
C GLY A 278 25.24 21.82 19.40
N GLY A 279 23.99 22.17 19.71
CA GLY A 279 23.35 23.38 19.21
C GLY A 279 22.94 23.31 17.73
N MET A 280 22.84 22.11 17.15
CA MET A 280 22.45 21.91 15.75
C MET A 280 21.02 21.39 15.61
N PHE A 281 20.35 21.80 14.54
CA PHE A 281 19.04 21.30 14.12
C PHE A 281 19.13 20.14 13.12
N ASP A 282 20.12 20.19 12.22
CA ASP A 282 20.34 19.31 11.06
C ASP A 282 19.17 19.33 10.05
N LEU A 283 19.09 20.43 9.30
CA LEU A 283 17.96 20.73 8.39
C LEU A 283 17.63 19.62 7.39
N SER A 284 18.65 18.96 6.85
CA SER A 284 18.54 18.05 5.70
C SER A 284 18.37 16.58 6.07
N SER A 285 18.53 16.19 7.34
CA SER A 285 18.40 14.77 7.67
C SER A 285 16.97 14.29 7.46
N SER A 286 16.87 13.13 6.81
CA SER A 286 15.61 12.40 6.70
C SER A 286 15.19 11.90 8.08
N LEU A 287 13.90 11.99 8.37
CA LEU A 287 13.33 11.50 9.61
C LEU A 287 12.75 10.11 9.45
N SER A 288 12.96 9.25 10.45
CA SER A 288 12.26 7.99 10.58
C SER A 288 10.84 8.15 11.15
N TYR A 289 10.00 7.13 11.01
CA TYR A 289 8.62 7.15 11.51
C TYR A 289 8.53 7.49 13.00
N ASP A 290 9.37 6.88 13.83
CA ASP A 290 9.39 7.15 15.28
C ASP A 290 9.74 8.60 15.64
N GLN A 291 10.61 9.24 14.84
CA GLN A 291 10.94 10.66 14.98
C GLN A 291 9.79 11.56 14.53
N ILE A 292 9.10 11.21 13.44
CA ILE A 292 7.90 11.92 12.98
C ILE A 292 6.77 11.82 14.02
N PHE A 293 6.50 10.61 14.53
CA PHE A 293 5.48 10.42 15.57
C PHE A 293 5.84 11.14 16.86
N THR A 294 7.13 11.20 17.21
CA THR A 294 7.62 12.04 18.31
C THR A 294 7.24 13.51 18.11
N PHE A 295 7.44 14.05 16.90
CA PHE A 295 7.08 15.44 16.61
C PHE A 295 5.57 15.65 16.64
N LEU A 296 4.78 14.75 16.05
CA LEU A 296 3.31 14.83 16.05
C LEU A 296 2.73 14.76 17.47
N CYS A 297 3.20 13.83 18.30
CA CYS A 297 2.81 13.65 19.70
C CYS A 297 3.05 14.93 20.50
N ARG A 298 4.25 15.51 20.39
CA ARG A 298 4.59 16.77 21.07
C ARG A 298 3.80 17.95 20.54
N ALA A 299 3.59 18.03 19.22
CA ALA A 299 2.77 19.08 18.62
C ALA A 299 1.30 19.01 19.09
N ALA A 300 0.79 17.81 19.34
CA ALA A 300 -0.54 17.57 19.92
C ALA A 300 -0.68 18.06 21.37
N GLY A 301 0.43 18.30 22.07
CA GLY A 301 0.44 18.47 23.52
C GLY A 301 0.19 17.18 24.30
N GLU A 302 0.33 16.02 23.63
CA GLU A 302 0.14 14.71 24.23
C GLU A 302 1.39 14.23 24.97
N SER A 303 1.20 13.29 25.89
CA SER A 303 2.29 12.70 26.68
C SER A 303 2.49 11.24 26.33
N ALA A 304 3.67 10.91 25.79
CA ALA A 304 4.06 9.52 25.57
C ALA A 304 4.60 8.91 26.89
N THR A 305 4.14 7.70 27.25
CA THR A 305 4.56 7.01 28.49
C THR A 305 5.55 5.90 28.20
N GLY A 306 6.72 5.90 28.86
CA GLY A 306 7.74 4.84 28.77
C GLY A 306 9.17 5.39 28.85
N ASP A 307 10.15 4.49 28.98
CA ASP A 307 11.58 4.84 29.12
C ASP A 307 12.25 5.22 27.78
N GLU A 308 11.72 4.73 26.66
CA GLU A 308 12.16 5.11 25.31
C GLU A 308 11.09 5.98 24.62
N TRP A 309 11.35 7.28 24.52
CA TRP A 309 10.37 8.24 23.97
C TRP A 309 9.95 7.91 22.53
N SER A 310 10.88 7.38 21.71
CA SER A 310 10.59 7.05 20.32
C SER A 310 9.58 5.90 20.20
N ALA A 311 9.74 4.85 21.01
CA ALA A 311 8.80 3.73 21.06
C ALA A 311 7.46 4.15 21.69
N ALA A 312 7.49 4.99 22.73
CA ALA A 312 6.28 5.50 23.35
C ALA A 312 5.45 6.36 22.39
N ALA A 313 6.10 7.19 21.55
CA ALA A 313 5.42 7.98 20.53
C ALA A 313 4.83 7.10 19.40
N VAL A 314 5.51 6.02 19.01
CA VAL A 314 4.97 5.02 18.07
C VAL A 314 3.69 4.40 18.64
N ASN A 315 3.72 3.95 19.90
CA ASN A 315 2.55 3.37 20.56
C ASN A 315 1.37 4.36 20.64
N TRP A 316 1.66 5.63 20.94
CA TRP A 316 0.65 6.70 20.92
C TRP A 316 0.05 6.91 19.52
N ALA A 317 0.87 6.94 18.47
CA ALA A 317 0.39 7.13 17.11
C ALA A 317 -0.51 5.97 16.67
N GLN A 318 -0.14 4.74 17.05
CA GLN A 318 -0.95 3.54 16.80
C GLN A 318 -2.28 3.59 17.57
N SER A 319 -2.26 3.92 18.87
CA SER A 319 -3.48 3.97 19.68
C SER A 319 -4.42 5.12 19.32
N SER A 320 -3.89 6.18 18.71
CA SER A 320 -4.66 7.34 18.24
C SER A 320 -5.17 7.16 16.79
N GLY A 321 -4.95 5.99 16.17
CA GLY A 321 -5.42 5.69 14.81
C GLY A 321 -4.67 6.42 13.68
N LEU A 322 -3.55 7.08 13.98
CA LEU A 322 -2.76 7.84 12.99
C LEU A 322 -2.06 6.93 11.98
N THR A 323 -1.82 5.68 12.35
CA THR A 323 -1.09 4.70 11.53
C THR A 323 -2.02 3.72 10.81
N GLU A 324 -3.33 3.90 10.88
CA GLU A 324 -4.29 3.03 10.19
C GLU A 324 -4.05 3.06 8.67
N GLY A 325 -3.86 1.87 8.08
CA GLY A 325 -3.59 1.72 6.64
C GLY A 325 -2.11 1.90 6.25
N LEU A 326 -1.24 2.30 7.17
CA LEU A 326 0.20 2.43 6.90
C LEU A 326 0.93 1.10 7.12
N ASN A 327 1.85 0.77 6.22
CA ASN A 327 2.84 -0.28 6.44
C ASN A 327 4.19 0.38 6.77
N PHE A 328 4.53 0.42 8.07
CA PHE A 328 5.73 1.12 8.53
C PHE A 328 6.58 0.29 9.49
N SER A 329 7.87 0.63 9.55
CA SER A 329 8.80 0.21 10.60
C SER A 329 9.35 1.45 11.29
N ALA A 330 9.40 1.42 12.63
CA ALA A 330 9.70 2.59 13.46
C ALA A 330 10.98 3.34 13.03
N LYS A 331 12.04 2.60 12.66
CA LYS A 331 13.35 3.17 12.29
C LYS A 331 13.53 3.40 10.78
N ALA A 332 12.53 3.07 9.96
CA ALA A 332 12.58 3.34 8.53
C ALA A 332 12.29 4.83 8.26
N ASN A 333 12.86 5.37 7.18
CA ASN A 333 12.57 6.73 6.73
C ASN A 333 11.07 6.90 6.46
N CYS A 334 10.50 8.00 6.93
CA CYS A 334 9.09 8.30 6.77
C CYS A 334 8.84 9.07 5.45
N PRO A 335 8.02 8.53 4.54
CA PRO A 335 7.65 9.20 3.30
C PRO A 335 6.82 10.46 3.53
N ARG A 336 6.88 11.39 2.59
CA ARG A 336 6.12 12.65 2.61
C ARG A 336 4.61 12.44 2.68
N ALA A 337 4.10 11.46 1.94
CA ALA A 337 2.69 11.07 1.97
C ALA A 337 2.24 10.70 3.39
N ASP A 338 3.00 9.84 4.07
CA ASP A 338 2.69 9.36 5.41
C ASP A 338 2.69 10.48 6.45
N VAL A 339 3.65 11.42 6.39
CA VAL A 339 3.66 12.59 7.29
C VAL A 339 2.39 13.42 7.14
N VAL A 340 2.00 13.71 5.89
CA VAL A 340 0.79 14.49 5.58
C VAL A 340 -0.47 13.73 5.99
N TYR A 341 -0.53 12.42 5.73
CA TYR A 341 -1.63 11.55 6.14
C TYR A 341 -1.81 11.52 7.66
N CYS A 342 -0.75 11.30 8.42
CA CYS A 342 -0.83 11.31 9.89
C CYS A 342 -1.24 12.69 10.42
N LEU A 343 -0.71 13.78 9.85
CA LEU A 343 -1.07 15.14 10.25
C LEU A 343 -2.55 15.44 9.95
N TRP A 344 -3.06 15.01 8.80
CA TRP A 344 -4.46 15.11 8.44
C TRP A 344 -5.37 14.27 9.36
N LYS A 345 -5.00 13.02 9.69
CA LYS A 345 -5.77 12.21 10.66
C LYS A 345 -5.82 12.89 12.03
N GLN A 346 -4.73 13.53 12.44
CA GLN A 346 -4.64 14.24 13.71
C GLN A 346 -5.48 15.53 13.76
N LEU A 347 -5.53 16.30 12.68
CA LEU A 347 -6.09 17.66 12.68
C LEU A 347 -7.34 17.85 11.80
N GLY A 348 -7.51 16.99 10.79
CA GLY A 348 -8.47 17.13 9.70
C GLY A 348 -9.75 16.29 9.83
N ALA A 349 -9.80 15.31 10.73
CA ALA A 349 -11.02 14.52 10.99
C ALA A 349 -12.14 15.32 11.69
N SER A 350 -11.87 16.59 12.04
CA SER A 350 -12.74 17.48 12.81
C SER A 350 -13.15 18.76 12.04
N ALA A 351 -12.79 18.89 10.76
CA ALA A 351 -12.96 20.12 9.98
C ALA A 351 -14.16 20.08 9.01
#